data_AF-A0A9N8K0I9-F1
#
_entry.id   AF-A0A9N8K0I9-F1
#
_cell.length_a   1.000
_cell.length_b   1.000
_cell.length_c   1.000
_cell.angle_alpha   90.00
_cell.angle_beta   90.00
_cell.angle_gamma   90.00
#
_symmetry.space_group_name_H-M   'P 1'
#
loop_
_entity.id
_entity.type
_entity.pdbx_description
1 polymer ?
#
loop_
_entity_poly.entity_id
_entity_poly.type
_entity_poly.pdbx_seq_one_letter_code
_entity_poly.pdbx_strand_id
1 'polypeptide(L)'
;MNLRAGFTRICRFSQTSKHVASDRISPWSFGHSRPAALVRSWSINHRTLSTTNARKLDLANVMVPPEDKDPSNIFRAHLAEGTLTRPLAVSCLQDAVRLNQIDSRVGEIAIKWLWDHYDGIKYPNDSDLINPIAILLVREGKEELLWDWISQESLKPVSDSGHSNLNLRHDWRQAALCALVEAKAHFATDNSLDAALKTFFRGTRVPYLLPTRSAANLCHKMLCRPADQDPQRSYERIRSSLRFPNTSLALWDAFYVWNGKGPKRFAPLLQARMKLYHPQQPDPWPLYKWWQAASHGQDHPLHSITSKKAAISSVEQCRDLRLVLRHLGHHKEADWLKRFLFKLFPRNKQFSGKTTRERLSMGLPLDQRF
;
A
#
# COMPACT_ATOMS: atom_id res chain seq x y z
N MET A 1 34.84 -28.97 -9.85
CA MET A 1 34.36 -30.34 -10.10
C MET A 1 32.95 -30.47 -9.56
N ASN A 2 32.10 -31.16 -10.34
CA ASN A 2 30.64 -31.16 -10.28
C ASN A 2 30.05 -31.80 -9.01
N LEU A 3 28.98 -31.21 -8.48
CA LEU A 3 27.92 -31.95 -7.80
C LEU A 3 26.55 -31.43 -8.25
N ARG A 4 26.03 -32.02 -9.33
CA ARG A 4 24.59 -32.12 -9.61
C ARG A 4 24.04 -33.20 -8.68
N ALA A 5 23.05 -32.85 -7.86
CA ALA A 5 22.14 -33.82 -7.28
C ALA A 5 20.72 -33.44 -7.71
N GLY A 6 20.22 -34.15 -8.71
CA GLY A 6 18.81 -34.11 -9.08
C GLY A 6 18.01 -34.98 -8.12
N PHE A 7 16.83 -34.53 -7.75
CA PHE A 7 15.78 -35.42 -7.24
C PHE A 7 14.47 -35.11 -7.95
N THR A 8 14.15 -36.00 -8.87
CA THR A 8 12.86 -36.23 -9.49
C THR A 8 11.86 -36.66 -8.41
N ARG A 9 10.70 -36.01 -8.31
CA ARG A 9 9.55 -36.62 -7.62
C ARG A 9 8.25 -36.50 -8.43
N ILE A 10 7.88 -37.69 -8.89
CA ILE A 10 6.65 -38.24 -9.45
C ILE A 10 5.38 -37.45 -9.05
N CYS A 11 4.68 -36.96 -10.07
CA CYS A 11 3.30 -36.49 -9.98
C CYS A 11 2.36 -37.67 -9.69
N ARG A 12 1.54 -37.58 -8.64
CA ARG A 12 0.28 -38.32 -8.54
C ARG A 12 -0.87 -37.33 -8.64
N PHE A 13 -1.58 -37.38 -9.76
CA PHE A 13 -2.89 -36.79 -9.91
C PHE A 13 -3.88 -37.58 -9.04
N SER A 14 -4.63 -36.89 -8.18
CA SER A 14 -5.93 -37.38 -7.75
C SER A 14 -6.96 -36.27 -8.00
N GLN A 15 -7.92 -36.59 -8.86
CA GLN A 15 -9.14 -35.82 -9.05
C GLN A 15 -10.06 -36.05 -7.85
N THR A 16 -10.77 -35.00 -7.44
CA THR A 16 -12.08 -34.91 -6.76
C THR A 16 -12.05 -33.62 -5.92
N SER A 17 -13.10 -32.84 -5.69
CA SER A 17 -14.49 -32.83 -6.12
C SER A 17 -14.93 -31.36 -6.02
N LYS A 18 -15.88 -30.96 -6.84
CA LYS A 18 -16.59 -29.69 -6.73
C LYS A 18 -17.40 -29.72 -5.44
N HIS A 19 -17.13 -28.80 -4.51
CA HIS A 19 -18.14 -28.40 -3.53
C HIS A 19 -18.26 -26.87 -3.49
N VAL A 20 -19.39 -26.44 -4.03
CA VAL A 20 -20.01 -25.15 -3.75
C VAL A 20 -20.50 -25.22 -2.31
N ALA A 21 -19.91 -24.41 -1.43
CA ALA A 21 -20.48 -24.13 -0.12
C ALA A 21 -20.74 -22.62 -0.06
N SER A 22 -22.00 -22.28 -0.33
CA SER A 22 -22.69 -21.21 0.39
C SER A 22 -22.43 -21.41 1.87
N ASP A 23 -21.95 -20.39 2.58
CA ASP A 23 -22.72 -19.89 3.72
C ASP A 23 -22.12 -18.66 4.41
N ARG A 24 -23.07 -17.97 5.03
CA ARG A 24 -23.03 -16.70 5.72
C ARG A 24 -21.97 -16.71 6.81
N ILE A 25 -20.93 -15.92 6.61
CA ILE A 25 -20.02 -15.49 7.67
C ILE A 25 -20.12 -13.98 7.72
N SER A 26 -20.60 -13.42 8.83
CA SER A 26 -20.52 -11.99 9.14
C SER A 26 -19.06 -11.60 9.40
N PRO A 27 -18.46 -10.68 8.63
CA PRO A 27 -17.14 -10.16 8.94
C PRO A 27 -17.19 -8.62 8.86
N TRP A 28 -17.86 -8.00 9.83
CA TRP A 28 -17.60 -6.61 10.18
C TRP A 28 -16.33 -6.45 11.03
N SER A 29 -15.56 -7.52 11.17
CA SER A 29 -14.12 -7.44 11.34
C SER A 29 -13.51 -6.94 10.03
N PHE A 30 -13.49 -5.62 9.87
CA PHE A 30 -12.27 -5.00 9.37
C PHE A 30 -11.13 -5.75 10.04
N GLY A 31 -10.27 -6.38 9.24
CA GLY A 31 -8.93 -6.66 9.71
C GLY A 31 -8.40 -5.33 10.21
N HIS A 32 -8.46 -5.14 11.52
CA HIS A 32 -7.64 -4.23 12.28
C HIS A 32 -6.21 -4.75 12.18
N SER A 33 -5.69 -4.84 10.96
CA SER A 33 -4.30 -4.60 10.69
C SER A 33 -4.10 -3.16 11.11
N ARG A 34 -3.64 -2.94 12.35
CA ARG A 34 -2.95 -1.70 12.71
C ARG A 34 -1.95 -1.45 11.57
N PRO A 35 -2.12 -0.40 10.73
CA PRO A 35 -1.01 0.08 9.95
C PRO A 35 -0.36 1.14 10.83
N ALA A 36 0.25 0.70 11.92
CA ALA A 36 1.16 1.53 12.69
C ALA A 36 2.50 1.57 11.94
N ALA A 37 2.52 2.11 10.72
CA ALA A 37 3.76 2.41 9.96
C ALA A 37 3.51 3.17 8.65
N LEU A 38 2.37 2.99 7.98
CA LEU A 38 2.19 3.51 6.61
C LEU A 38 1.42 4.83 6.56
N VAL A 39 2.04 5.89 7.07
CA VAL A 39 2.25 7.23 6.47
C VAL A 39 3.39 7.89 7.26
N ARG A 40 4.63 7.42 7.13
CA ARG A 40 5.71 8.39 6.95
C ARG A 40 5.72 8.69 5.47
N SER A 41 5.00 9.74 5.12
CA SER A 41 5.22 10.47 3.88
C SER A 41 6.69 10.89 3.92
N TRP A 42 7.53 10.29 3.08
CA TRP A 42 8.84 10.85 2.76
C TRP A 42 8.58 12.07 1.88
N SER A 43 8.14 13.15 2.53
CA SER A 43 8.12 14.49 1.95
C SER A 43 9.56 14.96 2.03
N ILE A 44 10.31 14.76 0.95
CA ILE A 44 11.62 15.38 0.78
C ILE A 44 11.33 16.88 0.56
N ASN A 45 11.22 17.63 1.65
CA ASN A 45 11.34 19.06 1.58
C ASN A 45 12.82 19.36 1.37
N HIS A 46 13.20 19.76 0.16
CA HIS A 46 14.39 20.57 -0.03
C HIS A 46 14.19 21.87 0.75
N ARG A 47 14.71 21.94 1.98
CA ARG A 47 14.95 23.20 2.66
C ARG A 47 16.43 23.43 2.77
N THR A 48 16.83 24.43 1.99
CA THR A 48 18.07 25.18 2.06
C THR A 48 18.52 25.43 3.49
N LEU A 49 19.83 25.23 3.69
CA LEU A 49 20.59 25.64 4.86
C LEU A 49 20.26 27.08 5.23
N SER A 50 19.83 27.30 6.47
CA SER A 50 19.94 28.60 7.11
C SER A 50 20.41 28.37 8.55
N THR A 51 21.66 28.73 8.77
CA THR A 51 22.32 28.86 10.06
C THR A 51 21.58 29.86 10.95
N THR A 52 21.27 29.51 12.20
CA THR A 52 21.60 30.30 13.41
C THR A 52 20.98 29.70 14.70
N ASN A 53 21.86 29.58 15.69
CA ASN A 53 21.67 29.72 17.15
C ASN A 53 20.85 28.70 17.97
N ALA A 54 21.61 27.76 18.51
CA ALA A 54 21.91 27.61 19.95
C ALA A 54 20.75 27.52 20.97
N ARG A 55 20.64 26.35 21.62
CA ARG A 55 20.51 26.28 23.08
C ARG A 55 21.26 25.07 23.63
N LYS A 56 22.14 25.40 24.57
CA LYS A 56 23.12 24.60 25.31
C LYS A 56 22.42 23.65 26.30
N LEU A 57 22.83 22.38 26.33
CA LEU A 57 22.66 21.49 27.47
C LEU A 57 23.92 20.62 27.55
N ASP A 58 24.85 21.07 28.40
CA ASP A 58 26.01 20.30 28.84
C ASP A 58 25.53 19.20 29.78
N LEU A 59 25.79 17.95 29.43
CA LEU A 59 26.10 16.90 30.40
C LEU A 59 26.95 15.86 29.68
N ALA A 60 28.24 16.00 29.93
CA ALA A 60 29.29 15.07 29.56
C ALA A 60 28.95 13.66 30.06
N ASN A 61 28.64 12.79 29.12
CA ASN A 61 28.96 11.39 29.21
C ASN A 61 29.56 11.00 27.86
N VAL A 62 30.71 10.33 27.95
CA VAL A 62 31.55 9.90 26.84
C VAL A 62 30.72 9.18 25.78
N MET A 63 30.42 9.88 24.69
CA MET A 63 30.10 9.29 23.41
C MET A 63 31.03 9.94 22.40
N VAL A 64 32.14 9.27 22.15
CA VAL A 64 32.80 9.36 20.84
C VAL A 64 31.66 9.16 19.82
N PRO A 65 31.44 10.10 18.88
CA PRO A 65 30.47 9.87 17.81
C PRO A 65 30.87 8.55 17.16
N PRO A 66 29.98 7.55 17.00
CA PRO A 66 30.37 6.36 16.28
C PRO A 66 30.84 6.85 14.91
N GLU A 67 32.07 6.52 14.56
CA GLU A 67 32.60 6.68 13.21
C GLU A 67 31.50 6.33 12.20
N ASP A 68 31.34 7.14 11.15
CA ASP A 68 30.40 6.94 10.04
C ASP A 68 30.58 5.54 9.40
N LYS A 69 30.12 4.50 10.10
CA LYS A 69 30.22 3.13 9.67
C LYS A 69 29.00 2.87 8.81
N ASP A 70 29.29 2.68 7.53
CA ASP A 70 28.33 2.23 6.52
C ASP A 70 27.35 1.20 7.13
N PRO A 71 26.02 1.46 7.12
CA PRO A 71 25.02 0.55 7.70
C PRO A 71 25.09 -0.87 7.12
N SER A 72 25.54 -1.00 5.87
CA SER A 72 25.76 -2.31 5.25
C SER A 72 26.94 -3.06 5.89
N ASN A 73 27.98 -2.36 6.32
CA ASN A 73 29.11 -2.95 7.04
C ASN A 73 28.72 -3.34 8.46
N ILE A 74 27.92 -2.51 9.15
CA ILE A 74 27.36 -2.84 10.47
C ILE A 74 26.51 -4.11 10.38
N PHE A 75 25.61 -4.20 9.40
CA PHE A 75 24.78 -5.38 9.19
C PHE A 75 25.63 -6.64 9.00
N ARG A 76 26.65 -6.59 8.14
CA ARG A 76 27.51 -7.75 7.85
C ARG A 76 28.37 -8.16 9.04
N ALA A 77 28.88 -7.20 9.82
CA ALA A 77 29.66 -7.49 11.02
C ALA A 77 28.83 -8.27 12.05
N HIS A 78 27.65 -7.75 12.40
CA HIS A 78 26.75 -8.43 13.34
C HIS A 78 26.24 -9.77 12.81
N LEU A 79 26.06 -9.92 11.49
CA LEU A 79 25.71 -11.20 10.88
C LEU A 79 26.85 -12.22 11.04
N ALA A 80 28.10 -11.82 10.75
CA ALA A 80 29.26 -12.69 10.85
C ALA A 80 29.55 -13.11 12.31
N GLU A 81 29.29 -12.22 13.27
CA GLU A 81 29.43 -12.47 14.70
C GLU A 81 28.25 -13.25 15.30
N GLY A 82 27.17 -13.48 14.54
CA GLY A 82 25.95 -14.13 15.04
C GLY A 82 25.15 -13.27 16.03
N THR A 83 25.43 -11.97 16.13
CA THR A 83 24.79 -11.02 17.05
C THR A 83 23.67 -10.22 16.39
N LEU A 84 23.36 -10.46 15.11
CA LEU A 84 22.34 -9.74 14.36
C LEU A 84 20.93 -10.02 14.89
N THR A 85 20.33 -9.02 15.52
CA THR A 85 18.92 -9.06 15.97
C THR A 85 17.98 -8.45 14.93
N ARG A 86 16.69 -8.82 14.97
CA ARG A 86 15.66 -8.24 14.07
C ARG A 86 15.60 -6.71 14.13
N PRO A 87 15.54 -6.04 15.31
CA PRO A 87 15.50 -4.58 15.36
C PRO A 87 16.73 -3.91 14.74
N LEU A 88 17.91 -4.50 14.95
CA LEU A 88 19.17 -4.01 14.38
C LEU A 88 19.18 -4.16 12.86
N ALA A 89 18.78 -5.33 12.34
CA ALA A 89 18.60 -5.57 10.91
C ALA A 89 17.65 -4.55 10.28
N VAL A 90 16.49 -4.29 10.90
CA VAL A 90 15.53 -3.28 10.43
C VAL A 90 16.19 -1.90 10.35
N SER A 91 16.91 -1.48 11.39
CA SER A 91 17.58 -0.17 11.39
C SER A 91 18.59 -0.06 10.25
N CYS A 92 19.54 -1.01 10.15
CA CYS A 92 20.58 -1.00 9.13
C CYS A 92 20.00 -1.02 7.71
N LEU A 93 18.97 -1.83 7.45
CA LEU A 93 18.35 -1.91 6.13
C LEU A 93 17.62 -0.61 5.77
N GLN A 94 16.93 0.01 6.72
CA GLN A 94 16.27 1.30 6.51
C GLN A 94 17.28 2.43 6.30
N ASP A 95 18.41 2.40 7.00
CA ASP A 95 19.53 3.35 6.79
C ASP A 95 20.18 3.13 5.41
N ALA A 96 20.40 1.88 4.99
CA ALA A 96 20.95 1.56 3.67
C ALA A 96 20.03 2.03 2.53
N VAL A 97 18.71 1.86 2.68
CA VAL A 97 17.71 2.41 1.75
C VAL A 97 17.77 3.95 1.72
N ARG A 98 17.87 4.60 2.89
CA ARG A 98 17.99 6.07 2.99
C ARG A 98 19.23 6.60 2.30
N LEU A 99 20.36 5.93 2.50
CA LEU A 99 21.65 6.30 1.93
C LEU A 99 21.82 5.84 0.47
N ASN A 100 20.79 5.23 -0.11
CA ASN A 100 20.74 4.94 -1.55
C ASN A 100 21.89 4.01 -2.01
N GLN A 101 22.39 3.14 -1.13
CA GLN A 101 23.58 2.32 -1.36
C GLN A 101 23.29 1.20 -2.35
N ILE A 102 23.86 1.30 -3.54
CA ILE A 102 23.57 0.38 -4.66
C ILE A 102 24.50 -0.84 -4.62
N ASP A 103 25.77 -0.63 -4.31
CA ASP A 103 26.81 -1.66 -4.45
C ASP A 103 26.95 -2.58 -3.22
N SER A 104 26.13 -2.35 -2.18
CA SER A 104 26.30 -3.06 -0.92
C SER A 104 25.78 -4.50 -0.94
N ARG A 105 24.94 -4.90 -1.90
CA ARG A 105 24.32 -6.25 -1.95
C ARG A 105 23.65 -6.65 -0.62
N VAL A 106 23.27 -5.67 0.20
CA VAL A 106 22.78 -5.92 1.57
C VAL A 106 21.37 -6.51 1.54
N GLY A 107 20.59 -6.24 0.48
CA GLY A 107 19.29 -6.90 0.24
C GLY A 107 19.44 -8.40 0.03
N GLU A 108 20.37 -8.82 -0.85
CA GLU A 108 20.70 -10.24 -1.06
C GLU A 108 21.12 -10.94 0.23
N ILE A 109 21.98 -10.30 1.03
CA ILE A 109 22.45 -10.90 2.29
C ILE A 109 21.29 -11.02 3.27
N ALA A 110 20.46 -9.97 3.39
CA ALA A 110 19.34 -9.95 4.33
C ALA A 110 18.25 -10.98 3.99
N ILE A 111 17.92 -11.17 2.71
CA ILE A 111 16.94 -12.20 2.33
C ILE A 111 17.47 -13.61 2.60
N LYS A 112 18.77 -13.86 2.38
CA LYS A 112 19.41 -15.14 2.71
C LYS A 112 19.44 -15.39 4.21
N TRP A 113 19.67 -14.36 5.03
CA TRP A 113 19.58 -14.47 6.48
C TRP A 113 18.16 -14.80 6.97
N LEU A 114 17.12 -14.25 6.32
CA LEU A 114 15.72 -14.57 6.62
C LEU A 114 15.24 -15.90 6.04
N TRP A 115 16.02 -16.50 5.15
CA TRP A 115 15.61 -17.64 4.35
C TRP A 115 15.19 -18.84 5.18
N ASP A 116 15.80 -19.03 6.36
CA ASP A 116 15.49 -20.15 7.26
C ASP A 116 14.42 -19.81 8.32
N HIS A 117 13.97 -18.56 8.39
CA HIS A 117 13.13 -18.03 9.48
C HIS A 117 11.77 -17.48 9.03
N TYR A 118 11.32 -17.84 7.82
CA TYR A 118 10.16 -17.22 7.17
C TYR A 118 8.81 -17.52 7.82
N ASP A 119 8.64 -18.67 8.46
CA ASP A 119 7.39 -19.04 9.14
C ASP A 119 7.10 -18.17 10.38
N GLY A 120 8.13 -17.45 10.87
CA GLY A 120 8.07 -16.47 11.94
C GLY A 120 7.80 -15.03 11.47
N ILE A 121 7.51 -14.82 10.17
CA ILE A 121 7.16 -13.52 9.59
C ILE A 121 5.63 -13.37 9.53
N LYS A 122 5.11 -12.32 10.15
CA LYS A 122 3.68 -11.99 10.23
C LYS A 122 3.40 -10.67 9.54
N TYR A 123 2.47 -10.69 8.59
CA TYR A 123 1.94 -9.46 8.01
C TYR A 123 0.82 -8.87 8.87
N PRO A 124 0.74 -7.55 9.07
CA PRO A 124 1.68 -6.50 8.63
C PRO A 124 2.85 -6.25 9.58
N ASN A 125 2.95 -6.96 10.70
CA ASN A 125 3.87 -6.63 11.80
C ASN A 125 5.35 -6.60 11.37
N ASP A 126 5.76 -7.48 10.46
CA ASP A 126 7.12 -7.56 9.95
C ASP A 126 7.32 -6.77 8.63
N SER A 127 6.38 -5.89 8.24
CA SER A 127 6.54 -5.05 7.04
C SER A 127 7.78 -4.17 7.10
N ASP A 128 8.15 -3.72 8.29
CA ASP A 128 9.29 -2.82 8.50
C ASP A 128 10.64 -3.51 8.21
N LEU A 129 10.65 -4.85 8.18
CA LEU A 129 11.78 -5.68 7.79
C LEU A 129 11.71 -6.07 6.31
N ILE A 130 10.56 -6.55 5.84
CA ILE A 130 10.42 -7.05 4.46
C ILE A 130 10.44 -5.92 3.42
N ASN A 131 9.88 -4.75 3.74
CA ASN A 131 9.83 -3.63 2.80
C ASN A 131 11.24 -3.12 2.41
N PRO A 132 12.16 -2.82 3.35
CA PRO A 132 13.53 -2.44 2.99
C PRO A 132 14.25 -3.50 2.15
N ILE A 133 14.08 -4.79 2.47
CA ILE A 133 14.69 -5.89 1.71
C ILE A 133 14.20 -5.89 0.27
N ALA A 134 12.88 -5.76 0.05
CA ALA A 134 12.33 -5.72 -1.30
C ALA A 134 12.85 -4.51 -2.10
N ILE A 135 12.96 -3.33 -1.48
CA ILE A 135 13.52 -2.13 -2.12
C ILE A 135 14.97 -2.37 -2.55
N LEU A 136 15.81 -2.89 -1.64
CA LEU A 136 17.21 -3.17 -1.93
C LEU A 136 17.35 -4.24 -3.01
N LEU A 137 16.60 -5.33 -2.94
CA LEU A 137 16.65 -6.39 -3.97
C LEU A 137 16.24 -5.90 -5.36
N VAL A 138 15.15 -5.13 -5.47
CA VAL A 138 14.73 -4.54 -6.76
C VAL A 138 15.82 -3.63 -7.32
N ARG A 139 16.50 -2.90 -6.44
CA ARG A 139 17.58 -1.99 -6.83
C ARG A 139 18.85 -2.73 -7.26
N GLU A 140 19.16 -3.82 -6.57
CA GLU A 140 20.28 -4.73 -6.88
C GLU A 140 20.00 -5.58 -8.14
N GLY A 141 18.78 -5.57 -8.70
CA GLY A 141 18.35 -6.45 -9.79
C GLY A 141 18.23 -7.91 -9.36
N LYS A 142 17.97 -8.16 -8.08
CA LYS A 142 17.93 -9.50 -7.44
C LYS A 142 16.57 -9.81 -6.83
N GLU A 143 15.50 -9.17 -7.27
CA GLU A 143 14.14 -9.44 -6.80
C GLU A 143 13.67 -10.89 -7.03
N GLU A 144 14.31 -11.62 -7.94
CA GLU A 144 14.05 -13.06 -8.14
C GLU A 144 14.30 -13.87 -6.86
N LEU A 145 15.26 -13.47 -6.01
CA LEU A 145 15.45 -14.12 -4.71
C LEU A 145 14.20 -14.03 -3.83
N LEU A 146 13.46 -12.91 -3.92
CA LEU A 146 12.22 -12.74 -3.18
C LEU A 146 11.06 -13.52 -3.81
N TRP A 147 11.09 -13.74 -5.14
CA TRP A 147 10.13 -14.62 -5.82
C TRP A 147 10.39 -16.10 -5.54
N ASP A 148 11.65 -16.50 -5.51
CA ASP A 148 12.08 -17.84 -5.09
C ASP A 148 11.63 -18.08 -3.67
N TRP A 149 11.84 -17.10 -2.78
CA TRP A 149 11.31 -17.13 -1.44
C TRP A 149 9.80 -17.34 -1.46
N ILE A 150 9.00 -16.48 -2.11
CA ILE A 150 7.52 -16.59 -2.24
C ILE A 150 7.07 -17.98 -2.73
N SER A 151 7.85 -18.61 -3.59
CA SER A 151 7.52 -19.87 -4.26
C SER A 151 7.82 -21.11 -3.42
N GLN A 152 8.51 -20.98 -2.29
CA GLN A 152 8.80 -22.12 -1.42
C GLN A 152 7.55 -22.75 -0.82
N GLU A 153 7.64 -24.04 -0.49
CA GLU A 153 6.62 -24.72 0.30
C GLU A 153 6.67 -24.24 1.76
N SER A 154 5.53 -24.22 2.46
CA SER A 154 5.53 -23.85 3.89
C SER A 154 5.89 -25.04 4.76
N LEU A 155 6.78 -24.86 5.73
CA LEU A 155 7.22 -25.92 6.64
C LEU A 155 6.22 -26.20 7.76
N LYS A 156 5.31 -25.27 8.08
CA LYS A 156 4.22 -25.52 9.06
C LYS A 156 3.40 -26.73 8.62
N PRO A 157 3.18 -27.77 9.42
CA PRO A 157 2.31 -28.89 9.03
C PRO A 157 0.86 -28.43 8.83
N VAL A 158 0.09 -29.18 8.03
CA VAL A 158 -1.37 -29.01 7.98
C VAL A 158 -1.89 -29.42 9.35
N SER A 159 -2.30 -28.46 10.18
CA SER A 159 -2.92 -28.79 11.48
C SER A 159 -4.27 -29.43 11.24
N ASP A 160 -4.59 -30.50 11.99
CA ASP A 160 -5.82 -31.30 11.87
C ASP A 160 -7.12 -30.50 11.98
N SER A 161 -7.09 -29.31 12.61
CA SER A 161 -8.17 -28.34 12.54
C SER A 161 -8.07 -27.52 11.24
N GLY A 162 -8.45 -28.11 10.12
CA GLY A 162 -8.14 -27.69 8.75
C GLY A 162 -8.58 -26.29 8.28
N HIS A 163 -8.93 -25.33 9.14
CA HIS A 163 -9.45 -24.02 8.75
C HIS A 163 -8.72 -22.81 9.37
N SER A 164 -7.98 -22.95 10.48
CA SER A 164 -7.42 -21.79 11.21
C SER A 164 -5.97 -21.42 10.88
N ASN A 165 -5.18 -22.30 10.25
CA ASN A 165 -3.74 -22.08 9.99
C ASN A 165 -3.34 -21.83 8.53
N LEU A 166 -4.27 -21.96 7.57
CA LEU A 166 -3.97 -21.70 6.15
C LEU A 166 -3.58 -20.24 5.91
N ASN A 167 -4.26 -19.28 6.53
CA ASN A 167 -3.93 -17.86 6.38
C ASN A 167 -2.54 -17.53 6.97
N LEU A 168 -2.21 -18.08 8.16
CA LEU A 168 -0.91 -17.91 8.81
C LEU A 168 0.26 -18.56 8.05
N ARG A 169 -0.01 -19.53 7.16
CA ARG A 169 1.01 -20.14 6.27
C ARG A 169 1.44 -19.21 5.12
N HIS A 170 0.61 -18.23 4.77
CA HIS A 170 0.79 -17.40 3.57
C HIS A 170 1.00 -15.91 3.86
N ASP A 171 0.97 -15.50 5.14
CA ASP A 171 1.15 -14.09 5.55
C ASP A 171 2.47 -13.48 5.05
N TRP A 172 3.57 -14.22 5.15
CA TRP A 172 4.87 -13.74 4.67
C TRP A 172 4.92 -13.60 3.15
N ARG A 173 4.22 -14.47 2.39
CA ARG A 173 4.11 -14.34 0.93
C ARG A 173 3.29 -13.10 0.55
N GLN A 174 2.22 -12.83 1.29
CA GLN A 174 1.45 -11.60 1.13
C GLN A 174 2.31 -10.37 1.44
N ALA A 175 3.10 -10.40 2.52
CA ALA A 175 4.04 -9.33 2.87
C ALA A 175 5.05 -9.08 1.75
N ALA A 176 5.69 -10.15 1.26
CA ALA A 176 6.69 -10.09 0.21
C ALA A 176 6.12 -9.56 -1.11
N LEU A 177 4.92 -10.00 -1.53
CA LEU A 177 4.26 -9.48 -2.72
C LEU A 177 3.92 -7.98 -2.58
N CYS A 178 3.36 -7.57 -1.43
CA CYS A 178 3.10 -6.16 -1.16
C CYS A 178 4.38 -5.32 -1.23
N ALA A 179 5.46 -5.81 -0.60
CA ALA A 179 6.76 -5.16 -0.57
C ALA A 179 7.38 -5.03 -1.98
N LEU A 180 7.27 -6.08 -2.81
CA LEU A 180 7.71 -6.04 -4.21
C LEU A 180 6.94 -5.03 -5.04
N VAL A 181 5.61 -5.01 -4.91
CA VAL A 181 4.76 -4.03 -5.62
C VAL A 181 5.10 -2.61 -5.17
N GLU A 182 5.32 -2.39 -3.86
CA GLU A 182 5.72 -1.09 -3.32
C GLU A 182 7.10 -0.66 -3.81
N ALA A 183 8.08 -1.56 -3.82
CA ALA A 183 9.43 -1.31 -4.32
C ALA A 183 9.43 -0.98 -5.83
N LYS A 184 8.68 -1.72 -6.64
CA LYS A 184 8.55 -1.44 -8.08
C LYS A 184 7.83 -0.12 -8.35
N ALA A 185 6.88 0.28 -7.50
CA ALA A 185 6.24 1.59 -7.58
C ALA A 185 7.17 2.73 -7.10
N HIS A 186 8.07 2.45 -6.17
CA HIS A 186 9.07 3.40 -5.68
C HIS A 186 10.09 3.75 -6.77
N PHE A 187 10.56 2.76 -7.54
CA PHE A 187 11.45 2.94 -8.68
C PHE A 187 10.72 3.07 -10.02
N ALA A 188 9.47 3.54 -10.00
CA ALA A 188 8.70 3.76 -11.21
C ALA A 188 9.40 4.80 -12.12
N THR A 189 9.69 4.42 -13.35
CA THR A 189 10.19 5.31 -14.39
C THR A 189 9.02 5.96 -15.13
N ASP A 190 9.24 7.17 -15.65
CA ASP A 190 8.26 7.94 -16.43
C ASP A 190 6.89 8.11 -15.76
N ASN A 191 6.83 8.11 -14.43
CA ASN A 191 5.57 8.12 -13.68
C ASN A 191 4.57 7.04 -14.16
N SER A 192 5.05 5.81 -14.41
CA SER A 192 4.23 4.67 -14.81
C SER A 192 4.21 3.59 -13.72
N LEU A 193 3.02 3.08 -13.38
CA LEU A 193 2.87 1.99 -12.41
C LEU A 193 3.02 0.59 -13.06
N ASP A 194 3.40 0.52 -14.33
CA ASP A 194 3.41 -0.72 -15.11
C ASP A 194 4.25 -1.83 -14.47
N ALA A 195 5.44 -1.50 -13.95
CA ALA A 195 6.30 -2.48 -13.30
C ALA A 195 5.65 -3.10 -12.05
N ALA A 196 4.96 -2.28 -11.25
CA ALA A 196 4.25 -2.74 -10.06
C ALA A 196 3.01 -3.55 -10.42
N LEU A 197 2.25 -3.15 -11.46
CA LEU A 197 1.10 -3.92 -11.95
C LEU A 197 1.53 -5.27 -12.55
N LYS A 198 2.61 -5.31 -13.34
CA LYS A 198 3.18 -6.57 -13.86
C LYS A 198 3.60 -7.50 -12.71
N THR A 199 4.22 -6.96 -11.67
CA THR A 199 4.62 -7.68 -10.45
C THR A 199 3.40 -8.25 -9.73
N PHE A 200 2.35 -7.45 -9.56
CA PHE A 200 1.08 -7.90 -9.02
C PHE A 200 0.47 -9.05 -9.85
N PHE A 201 0.40 -8.90 -11.17
CA PHE A 201 -0.15 -9.93 -12.05
C PHE A 201 0.68 -11.21 -12.07
N ARG A 202 2.01 -11.12 -11.95
CA ARG A 202 2.87 -12.29 -11.74
C ARG A 202 2.45 -13.05 -10.48
N GLY A 203 2.20 -12.33 -9.39
CA GLY A 203 1.67 -12.90 -8.15
C GLY A 203 0.33 -13.64 -8.35
N THR A 204 -0.56 -13.14 -9.19
CA THR A 204 -1.84 -13.83 -9.50
C THR A 204 -1.69 -15.11 -10.30
N ARG A 205 -0.50 -15.38 -10.85
CA ARG A 205 -0.18 -16.56 -11.69
C ARG A 205 0.69 -17.58 -10.96
N VAL A 206 1.05 -17.34 -9.71
CA VAL A 206 1.81 -18.31 -8.90
C VAL A 206 0.94 -19.55 -8.67
N PRO A 207 1.47 -20.78 -8.82
CA PRO A 207 0.67 -22.02 -8.79
C PRO A 207 0.11 -22.35 -7.40
N TYR A 208 0.67 -21.76 -6.34
CA TYR A 208 0.24 -21.95 -4.96
C TYR A 208 -0.69 -20.81 -4.49
N LEU A 209 -1.45 -21.06 -3.43
CA LEU A 209 -2.33 -20.06 -2.85
C LEU A 209 -1.53 -18.83 -2.36
N LEU A 210 -1.59 -17.74 -3.13
CA LEU A 210 -1.01 -16.45 -2.77
C LEU A 210 -2.13 -15.44 -2.49
N PRO A 211 -2.26 -14.94 -1.24
CA PRO A 211 -3.19 -13.86 -0.93
C PRO A 211 -2.79 -12.56 -1.64
N THR A 212 -3.43 -12.26 -2.77
CA THR A 212 -3.10 -11.07 -3.61
C THR A 212 -3.90 -9.83 -3.25
N ARG A 213 -4.90 -9.93 -2.37
CA ARG A 213 -5.86 -8.84 -2.10
C ARG A 213 -5.20 -7.58 -1.53
N SER A 214 -4.21 -7.74 -0.66
CA SER A 214 -3.49 -6.60 -0.06
C SER A 214 -2.65 -5.85 -1.10
N ALA A 215 -1.95 -6.58 -1.98
CA ALA A 215 -1.21 -6.00 -3.09
C ALA A 215 -2.16 -5.31 -4.09
N ALA A 216 -3.32 -5.91 -4.39
CA ALA A 216 -4.33 -5.25 -5.22
C ALA A 216 -4.84 -3.95 -4.59
N ASN A 217 -5.12 -3.93 -3.29
CA ASN A 217 -5.52 -2.70 -2.59
C ASN A 217 -4.43 -1.62 -2.64
N LEU A 218 -3.15 -2.01 -2.67
CA LEU A 218 -2.02 -1.10 -2.83
C LEU A 218 -2.00 -0.49 -4.24
N CYS A 219 -2.05 -1.32 -5.28
CA CYS A 219 -2.14 -0.87 -6.67
C CYS A 219 -3.34 0.06 -6.87
N HIS A 220 -4.52 -0.31 -6.36
CA HIS A 220 -5.73 0.52 -6.44
C HIS A 220 -5.51 1.89 -5.80
N LYS A 221 -4.93 1.94 -4.60
CA LYS A 221 -4.61 3.22 -3.93
C LYS A 221 -3.61 4.06 -4.72
N MET A 222 -2.61 3.45 -5.36
CA MET A 222 -1.60 4.14 -6.15
C MET A 222 -2.18 4.71 -7.44
N LEU A 223 -3.07 3.98 -8.11
CA LEU A 223 -3.76 4.43 -9.34
C LEU A 223 -4.83 5.48 -9.06
N CYS A 224 -5.52 5.39 -7.93
CA CYS A 224 -6.67 6.23 -7.58
C CYS A 224 -6.35 7.31 -6.53
N ARG A 225 -5.07 7.62 -6.28
CA ARG A 225 -4.67 8.77 -5.47
C ARG A 225 -4.00 9.85 -6.33
N PRO A 226 -4.37 11.11 -6.11
CA PRO A 226 -3.56 12.24 -6.54
C PRO A 226 -2.17 12.23 -5.87
N ALA A 227 -1.15 12.69 -6.59
CA ALA A 227 0.25 12.81 -6.20
C ALA A 227 0.42 13.75 -4.99
N ASP A 228 -0.32 14.88 -4.99
CA ASP A 228 -0.20 15.92 -3.98
C ASP A 228 -1.42 16.02 -3.04
N GLN A 229 -1.14 16.25 -1.76
CA GLN A 229 -2.12 16.72 -0.79
C GLN A 229 -2.25 18.25 -0.84
N ASP A 230 -2.47 18.81 -2.02
CA ASP A 230 -2.66 20.26 -2.16
C ASP A 230 -4.07 20.65 -1.62
N PRO A 231 -4.18 21.58 -0.67
CA PRO A 231 -5.49 22.09 -0.22
C PRO A 231 -6.26 22.85 -1.31
N GLN A 232 -5.64 23.37 -2.37
CA GLN A 232 -6.22 24.09 -3.51
C GLN A 232 -6.37 23.22 -4.78
N ARG A 233 -6.96 22.02 -4.65
CA ARG A 233 -7.27 21.14 -5.79
C ARG A 233 -8.26 21.76 -6.77
N SER A 234 -7.89 21.81 -8.06
CA SER A 234 -8.76 22.02 -9.23
C SER A 234 -8.96 20.71 -10.01
N TYR A 235 -9.88 20.69 -11.00
CA TYR A 235 -10.11 19.52 -11.85
C TYR A 235 -8.90 19.20 -12.73
N GLU A 236 -8.33 20.23 -13.37
CA GLU A 236 -7.15 20.12 -14.23
C GLU A 236 -5.99 19.52 -13.44
N ARG A 237 -5.89 19.90 -12.15
CA ARG A 237 -4.97 19.30 -11.20
C ARG A 237 -5.32 17.85 -10.88
N ILE A 238 -6.56 17.40 -10.72
CA ILE A 238 -6.82 15.96 -10.50
C ILE A 238 -6.31 15.11 -11.67
N ARG A 239 -6.50 15.59 -12.91
CA ARG A 239 -6.02 14.89 -14.11
C ARG A 239 -4.50 14.95 -14.25
N SER A 240 -3.88 16.12 -14.03
CA SER A 240 -2.42 16.30 -14.12
C SER A 240 -1.66 15.82 -12.88
N SER A 241 -2.35 15.59 -11.76
CA SER A 241 -1.78 15.10 -10.50
C SER A 241 -2.07 13.62 -10.24
N LEU A 242 -2.54 12.84 -11.22
CA LEU A 242 -2.46 11.38 -11.04
C LEU A 242 -1.00 11.04 -10.74
N ARG A 243 -0.77 10.22 -9.71
CA ARG A 243 0.61 9.86 -9.32
C ARG A 243 1.34 9.08 -10.42
N PHE A 244 0.58 8.33 -11.22
CA PHE A 244 1.13 7.51 -12.30
C PHE A 244 0.34 7.68 -13.61
N PRO A 245 0.36 8.87 -14.24
CA PRO A 245 -0.49 9.20 -15.39
C PRO A 245 -0.10 8.42 -16.65
N ASN A 246 1.15 7.96 -16.75
CA ASN A 246 1.69 7.23 -17.91
C ASN A 246 1.57 5.70 -17.76
N THR A 247 0.76 5.23 -16.81
CA THR A 247 0.45 3.80 -16.69
C THR A 247 -0.28 3.32 -17.95
N SER A 248 0.15 2.19 -18.52
CA SER A 248 -0.44 1.62 -19.72
C SER A 248 -1.93 1.35 -19.53
N LEU A 249 -2.74 1.80 -20.50
CA LEU A 249 -4.19 1.52 -20.52
C LEU A 249 -4.48 0.02 -20.51
N ALA A 250 -3.70 -0.79 -21.21
CA ALA A 250 -3.90 -2.24 -21.24
C ALA A 250 -3.75 -2.86 -19.84
N LEU A 251 -2.77 -2.40 -19.06
CA LEU A 251 -2.58 -2.84 -17.68
C LEU A 251 -3.64 -2.27 -16.74
N TRP A 252 -4.06 -1.03 -16.95
CA TRP A 252 -5.16 -0.41 -16.23
C TRP A 252 -6.46 -1.20 -16.41
N ASP A 253 -6.82 -1.53 -17.65
CA ASP A 253 -8.03 -2.26 -18.01
C ASP A 253 -7.98 -3.71 -17.50
N ALA A 254 -6.84 -4.38 -17.63
CA ALA A 254 -6.64 -5.69 -17.03
C ALA A 254 -6.87 -5.64 -15.51
N PHE A 255 -6.40 -4.59 -14.84
CA PHE A 255 -6.55 -4.44 -13.39
C PHE A 255 -7.99 -4.06 -13.01
N TYR A 256 -8.67 -3.27 -13.83
CA TYR A 256 -10.10 -2.96 -13.69
C TYR A 256 -10.96 -4.23 -13.78
N VAL A 257 -10.71 -5.09 -14.77
CA VAL A 257 -11.39 -6.37 -14.95
C VAL A 257 -11.12 -7.30 -13.77
N TRP A 258 -9.86 -7.38 -13.31
CA TRP A 258 -9.50 -8.17 -12.14
C TRP A 258 -10.27 -7.73 -10.89
N ASN A 259 -10.36 -6.42 -10.64
CA ASN A 259 -11.11 -5.87 -9.50
C ASN A 259 -12.61 -6.21 -9.56
N GLY A 260 -13.18 -6.30 -10.77
CA GLY A 260 -14.57 -6.70 -10.99
C GLY A 260 -14.89 -8.14 -10.61
N LYS A 261 -13.90 -9.03 -10.63
CA LYS A 261 -14.04 -10.45 -10.24
C LYS A 261 -14.01 -10.66 -8.72
N GLY A 262 -13.76 -9.60 -7.94
CA GLY A 262 -13.72 -9.65 -6.48
C GLY A 262 -15.11 -9.82 -5.84
N PRO A 263 -15.19 -9.83 -4.50
CA PRO A 263 -16.46 -9.96 -3.79
C PRO A 263 -17.46 -8.87 -4.20
N LYS A 264 -18.71 -9.27 -4.48
CA LYS A 264 -19.80 -8.40 -4.98
C LYS A 264 -20.02 -7.14 -4.14
N ARG A 265 -19.73 -7.19 -2.83
CA ARG A 265 -19.87 -6.06 -1.91
C ARG A 265 -18.85 -4.94 -2.15
N PHE A 266 -17.64 -5.26 -2.64
CA PHE A 266 -16.52 -4.30 -2.72
C PHE A 266 -16.07 -4.00 -4.14
N ALA A 267 -16.22 -4.96 -5.06
CA ALA A 267 -15.84 -4.79 -6.46
C ALA A 267 -16.47 -3.54 -7.12
N PRO A 268 -17.77 -3.21 -6.90
CA PRO A 268 -18.39 -2.04 -7.51
C PRO A 268 -17.74 -0.73 -7.11
N LEU A 269 -17.40 -0.56 -5.82
CA LEU A 269 -16.74 0.66 -5.34
C LEU A 269 -15.34 0.82 -5.94
N LEU A 270 -14.56 -0.26 -6.01
CA LEU A 270 -13.21 -0.22 -6.57
C LEU A 270 -13.24 0.13 -8.05
N GLN A 271 -14.14 -0.49 -8.83
CA GLN A 271 -14.34 -0.20 -10.23
C GLN A 271 -14.85 1.23 -10.46
N ALA A 272 -15.80 1.69 -9.64
CA ALA A 272 -16.32 3.06 -9.73
C ALA A 272 -15.22 4.11 -9.49
N ARG A 273 -14.32 3.86 -8.51
CA ARG A 273 -13.14 4.72 -8.29
C ARG A 273 -12.20 4.69 -9.50
N MET A 274 -11.90 3.51 -10.04
CA MET A 274 -11.03 3.41 -11.22
C MET A 274 -11.63 4.12 -12.44
N LYS A 275 -12.96 4.16 -12.59
CA LYS A 275 -13.60 4.96 -13.64
C LYS A 275 -13.44 6.46 -13.41
N LEU A 276 -13.58 6.94 -12.17
CA LEU A 276 -13.34 8.35 -11.84
C LEU A 276 -11.91 8.80 -12.18
N TYR A 277 -10.90 7.97 -11.85
CA TYR A 277 -9.48 8.29 -12.03
C TYR A 277 -8.89 7.77 -13.34
N HIS A 278 -9.73 7.36 -14.30
CA HIS A 278 -9.24 6.84 -15.58
C HIS A 278 -8.42 7.93 -16.31
N PRO A 279 -7.19 7.63 -16.78
CA PRO A 279 -6.22 8.65 -17.21
C PRO A 279 -6.66 9.45 -18.44
N GLN A 280 -7.44 8.84 -19.34
CA GLN A 280 -7.88 9.50 -20.59
C GLN A 280 -9.36 9.91 -20.58
N GLN A 281 -10.19 9.15 -19.87
CA GLN A 281 -11.65 9.21 -19.94
C GLN A 281 -12.24 9.05 -18.52
N PRO A 282 -12.05 10.04 -17.64
CA PRO A 282 -12.61 9.99 -16.30
C PRO A 282 -14.14 10.01 -16.36
N ASP A 283 -14.77 9.03 -15.71
CA ASP A 283 -16.23 8.89 -15.64
C ASP A 283 -16.68 8.98 -14.17
N PRO A 284 -17.36 10.07 -13.76
CA PRO A 284 -17.80 10.25 -12.39
C PRO A 284 -19.06 9.44 -12.04
N TRP A 285 -19.84 9.01 -13.03
CA TRP A 285 -21.20 8.51 -12.81
C TRP A 285 -21.28 7.22 -12.01
N PRO A 286 -20.42 6.20 -12.23
CA PRO A 286 -20.42 5.00 -11.41
C PRO A 286 -20.22 5.30 -9.93
N LEU A 287 -19.31 6.22 -9.60
CA LEU A 287 -19.05 6.59 -8.22
C LEU A 287 -20.17 7.46 -7.66
N TYR A 288 -20.70 8.40 -8.42
CA TYR A 288 -21.89 9.18 -8.03
C TYR A 288 -23.06 8.28 -7.67
N LYS A 289 -23.41 7.31 -8.53
CA LYS A 289 -24.49 6.33 -8.26
C LYS A 289 -24.24 5.53 -6.99
N TRP A 290 -22.99 5.14 -6.72
CA TRP A 290 -22.62 4.46 -5.48
C TRP A 290 -22.85 5.34 -4.24
N TRP A 291 -22.50 6.64 -4.30
CA TRP A 291 -22.81 7.59 -3.22
C TRP A 291 -24.32 7.87 -3.09
N GLN A 292 -25.05 7.90 -4.21
CA GLN A 292 -26.50 8.07 -4.23
C GLN A 292 -27.22 6.89 -3.57
N ALA A 293 -26.78 5.66 -3.84
CA ALA A 293 -27.32 4.46 -3.19
C ALA A 293 -27.21 4.53 -1.66
N ALA A 294 -26.13 5.13 -1.14
CA ALA A 294 -25.95 5.36 0.29
C ALA A 294 -27.00 6.29 0.91
N SER A 295 -27.63 7.16 0.11
CA SER A 295 -28.69 8.05 0.59
C SER A 295 -30.04 7.35 0.76
N HIS A 296 -30.22 6.18 0.14
CA HIS A 296 -31.47 5.43 0.12
C HIS A 296 -31.48 4.22 1.07
N GLY A 297 -30.35 3.85 1.69
CA GLY A 297 -30.27 2.67 2.57
C GLY A 297 -29.26 2.83 3.70
N GLN A 298 -29.67 2.49 4.93
CA GLN A 298 -28.84 2.53 6.14
C GLN A 298 -27.75 1.43 6.15
N ASP A 299 -27.97 0.32 5.44
CA ASP A 299 -27.02 -0.80 5.37
C ASP A 299 -25.82 -0.54 4.43
N HIS A 300 -25.74 0.65 3.85
CA HIS A 300 -24.65 1.01 2.95
C HIS A 300 -23.32 1.12 3.72
N PRO A 301 -22.18 0.59 3.18
CA PRO A 301 -20.88 0.63 3.87
C PRO A 301 -20.40 2.03 4.30
N LEU A 302 -20.93 3.09 3.70
CA LEU A 302 -20.60 4.46 4.12
C LEU A 302 -21.10 4.83 5.52
N HIS A 303 -22.25 4.30 5.95
CA HIS A 303 -22.84 4.60 7.27
C HIS A 303 -22.10 3.89 8.41
N SER A 304 -21.43 2.78 8.09
CA SER A 304 -20.62 2.00 9.04
C SER A 304 -19.20 2.52 9.25
N ILE A 305 -18.82 3.66 8.66
CA ILE A 305 -17.48 4.21 8.78
C ILE A 305 -17.29 4.82 10.16
N THR A 306 -16.56 4.12 11.03
CA THR A 306 -16.24 4.60 12.40
C THR A 306 -14.83 5.18 12.51
N SER A 307 -13.93 4.82 11.59
CA SER A 307 -12.53 5.27 11.63
C SER A 307 -12.33 6.66 11.03
N LYS A 308 -11.65 7.54 11.76
CA LYS A 308 -11.22 8.87 11.28
C LYS A 308 -10.51 8.81 9.92
N LYS A 309 -9.62 7.83 9.73
CA LYS A 309 -8.82 7.69 8.50
C LYS A 309 -9.70 7.33 7.29
N ALA A 310 -10.67 6.44 7.50
CA ALA A 310 -11.63 6.04 6.47
C ALA A 310 -12.60 7.18 6.14
N ALA A 311 -13.02 7.95 7.14
CA ALA A 311 -13.85 9.16 6.94
C ALA A 311 -13.09 10.20 6.11
N ILE A 312 -11.84 10.53 6.47
CA ILE A 312 -11.00 11.46 5.70
C ILE A 312 -10.84 11.00 4.25
N SER A 313 -10.51 9.72 4.03
CA SER A 313 -10.34 9.19 2.67
C SER A 313 -11.64 9.25 1.85
N SER A 314 -12.80 9.06 2.49
CA SER A 314 -14.10 9.16 1.83
C SER A 314 -14.46 10.61 1.49
N VAL A 315 -14.12 11.56 2.37
CA VAL A 315 -14.24 13.00 2.13
C VAL A 315 -13.38 13.45 0.95
N GLU A 316 -12.12 13.01 0.89
CA GLU A 316 -11.21 13.31 -0.22
C GLU A 316 -11.77 12.80 -1.56
N GLN A 317 -12.27 11.56 -1.60
CA GLN A 317 -12.87 11.00 -2.82
C GLN A 317 -14.15 11.73 -3.24
N CYS A 318 -15.00 12.11 -2.27
CA CYS A 318 -16.20 12.89 -2.57
C CYS A 318 -15.83 14.27 -3.12
N ARG A 319 -14.76 14.89 -2.60
CA ARG A 319 -14.23 16.15 -3.15
C ARG A 319 -13.76 15.97 -4.59
N ASP A 320 -12.98 14.95 -4.88
CA ASP A 320 -12.48 14.68 -6.23
C ASP A 320 -13.64 14.42 -7.21
N LEU A 321 -14.62 13.59 -6.82
CA LEU A 321 -15.84 13.34 -7.59
C LEU A 321 -16.61 14.63 -7.91
N ARG A 322 -16.78 15.52 -6.93
CA ARG A 322 -17.46 16.81 -7.12
C ARG A 322 -16.74 17.72 -8.09
N LEU A 323 -15.40 17.71 -8.09
CA LEU A 323 -14.60 18.50 -9.01
C LEU A 323 -14.78 17.99 -10.45
N VAL A 324 -14.76 16.67 -10.66
CA VAL A 324 -15.04 16.07 -11.98
C VAL A 324 -16.44 16.40 -12.47
N LEU A 325 -17.48 16.24 -11.62
CA LEU A 325 -18.86 16.58 -11.99
C LEU A 325 -19.01 18.05 -12.38
N ARG A 326 -18.42 18.98 -11.61
CA ARG A 326 -18.48 20.41 -11.93
C ARG A 326 -17.80 20.75 -13.24
N HIS A 327 -16.65 20.15 -13.53
CA HIS A 327 -15.94 20.37 -14.79
C HIS A 327 -16.78 19.89 -15.98
N LEU A 328 -17.50 18.78 -15.84
CA LEU A 328 -18.43 18.27 -16.84
C LEU A 328 -19.79 19.01 -16.89
N GLY A 329 -19.96 20.11 -16.15
CA GLY A 329 -21.20 20.91 -16.12
C GLY A 329 -22.32 20.39 -15.20
N HIS A 330 -22.08 19.31 -14.46
CA HIS A 330 -23.05 18.67 -13.55
C HIS A 330 -23.02 19.31 -12.14
N HIS A 331 -23.34 20.61 -12.07
CA HIS A 331 -23.27 21.39 -10.84
C HIS A 331 -24.27 20.93 -9.77
N LYS A 332 -25.49 20.52 -10.18
CA LYS A 332 -26.56 20.09 -9.26
C LYS A 332 -26.16 18.85 -8.47
N GLU A 333 -25.58 17.86 -9.16
CA GLU A 333 -25.09 16.61 -8.60
C GLU A 333 -23.92 16.86 -7.64
N ALA A 334 -23.00 17.76 -8.03
CA ALA A 334 -21.88 18.15 -7.20
C ALA A 334 -22.31 18.87 -5.90
N ASP A 335 -23.39 19.66 -5.95
CA ASP A 335 -23.95 20.34 -4.78
C ASP A 335 -24.79 19.43 -3.90
N TRP A 336 -25.50 18.47 -4.49
CA TRP A 336 -26.10 17.38 -3.75
C TRP A 336 -25.05 16.61 -2.95
N LEU A 337 -23.93 16.19 -3.58
CA LEU A 337 -22.84 15.49 -2.90
C LEU A 337 -22.26 16.30 -1.74
N LYS A 338 -22.08 17.62 -1.92
CA LYS A 338 -21.61 18.53 -0.85
C LYS A 338 -22.52 18.43 0.37
N ARG A 339 -23.84 18.57 0.16
CA ARG A 339 -24.85 18.54 1.23
C ARG A 339 -24.95 17.16 1.88
N PHE A 340 -24.92 16.09 1.07
CA PHE A 340 -24.97 14.73 1.58
C PHE A 340 -23.74 14.39 2.44
N LEU A 341 -22.55 14.80 2.02
CA LEU A 341 -21.32 14.60 2.79
C LEU A 341 -21.38 15.29 4.17
N PHE A 342 -21.93 16.51 4.25
CA PHE A 342 -22.14 17.21 5.52
C PHE A 342 -23.15 16.51 6.44
N LYS A 343 -24.16 15.82 5.88
CA LYS A 343 -25.11 15.02 6.66
C LYS A 343 -24.48 13.73 7.18
N LEU A 344 -23.67 13.07 6.35
CA LEU A 344 -23.03 11.79 6.68
C LEU A 344 -21.87 11.97 7.67
N PHE A 345 -21.11 13.06 7.53
CA PHE A 345 -20.00 13.41 8.42
C PHE A 345 -20.20 14.85 8.95
N PRO A 346 -21.17 15.07 9.86
CA PRO A 346 -21.43 16.40 10.41
C PRO A 346 -20.18 16.92 11.12
N ARG A 347 -19.71 18.11 10.70
CA ARG A 347 -18.47 18.79 11.12
C ARG A 347 -17.83 18.21 12.40
N ASN A 348 -16.92 17.24 12.23
CA ASN A 348 -15.80 16.84 13.10
C ASN A 348 -15.82 17.24 14.60
N LYS A 349 -16.94 17.10 15.33
CA LYS A 349 -16.90 17.21 16.80
C LYS A 349 -16.09 16.07 17.44
N GLN A 350 -16.00 14.92 16.78
CA GLN A 350 -15.20 13.77 17.24
C GLN A 350 -13.75 13.74 16.74
N PHE A 351 -13.35 14.60 15.80
CA PHE A 351 -12.04 14.48 15.13
C PHE A 351 -11.22 15.78 15.06
N SER A 352 -11.55 16.75 15.92
CA SER A 352 -10.80 17.99 16.15
C SER A 352 -9.36 17.72 16.63
N GLY A 353 -8.47 17.45 15.68
CA GLY A 353 -7.04 17.68 15.79
C GLY A 353 -6.67 18.83 14.85
N LYS A 354 -5.79 19.73 15.30
CA LYS A 354 -5.51 21.07 14.74
C LYS A 354 -5.36 21.19 13.21
N THR A 355 -5.00 20.13 12.49
CA THR A 355 -4.77 20.14 11.04
C THR A 355 -6.01 20.19 10.13
N THR A 356 -7.22 19.91 10.65
CA THR A 356 -8.43 19.94 9.79
C THR A 356 -9.11 21.31 9.77
N ARG A 357 -8.82 22.17 10.76
CA ARG A 357 -9.45 23.50 10.87
C ARG A 357 -8.93 24.45 9.78
N GLU A 358 -7.67 24.29 9.35
CA GLU A 358 -7.05 25.07 8.28
C GLU A 358 -7.39 24.57 6.86
N ARG A 359 -7.57 23.25 6.66
CA ARG A 359 -7.86 22.69 5.32
C ARG A 359 -9.29 22.91 4.84
N LEU A 360 -10.24 23.18 5.75
CA LEU A 360 -11.64 23.43 5.40
C LEU A 360 -12.00 24.93 5.37
N SER A 361 -11.20 25.81 5.96
CA SER A 361 -11.42 27.27 5.96
C SER A 361 -10.82 27.98 4.74
N MET A 362 -9.84 27.38 4.06
CA MET A 362 -9.10 27.98 2.93
C MET A 362 -9.79 27.86 1.56
N GLY A 363 -11.11 27.71 1.52
CA GLY A 363 -11.87 27.47 0.27
C GLY A 363 -13.06 28.39 0.04
N LEU A 364 -13.14 29.52 0.76
CA LEU A 364 -14.11 30.58 0.50
C LEU A 364 -13.35 31.78 -0.06
N PRO A 365 -13.62 32.23 -1.30
CA PRO A 365 -13.50 33.64 -1.59
C PRO A 365 -14.47 34.36 -0.66
N LEU A 366 -13.95 35.28 0.15
CA LEU A 366 -14.72 36.36 0.74
C LEU A 366 -15.11 37.29 -0.40
N ASP A 367 -16.13 36.94 -1.17
CA ASP A 367 -16.82 37.96 -1.96
C ASP A 367 -17.78 38.70 -1.05
N GLN A 368 -17.28 39.86 -0.63
CA GLN A 368 -18.07 41.00 -0.24
C GLN A 368 -19.05 41.33 -1.37
N ARG A 369 -20.36 41.41 -1.07
CA ARG A 369 -21.20 42.61 -1.19
C ARG A 369 -22.69 42.24 -1.32
N PHE A 370 -23.44 42.94 -0.47
CA PHE A 370 -24.90 43.05 -0.31
C PHE A 370 -25.61 41.91 0.39
#